data_AF-A0A4P8GW33-F1
#
_entry.id   AF-A0A4P8GW33-F1
#
_cell.length_a   1.000
_cell.length_b   1.000
_cell.length_c   1.000
_cell.angle_alpha   90.00
_cell.angle_beta   90.00
_cell.angle_gamma   90.00
#
_symmetry.space_group_name_H-M   'P 1'
#
loop_
_entity.id
_entity.type
_entity.pdbx_description
1 polymer ?
#
loop_
_entity_poly.entity_id
_entity_poly.type
_entity_poly.pdbx_seq_one_letter_code
_entity_poly.pdbx_strand_id
1 'polypeptide(L)' 'MSPVSTIVNVSGMTCGHCVSSVSEELEALDGVEAVDVDLNAGGISTVTITSEKTLSRSEIGEAVAEAGYLVVANDA' A
#
# COMPACT_ATOMS: atom_id res chain seq x y z
N MET A 1 -3.94 21.34 4.21
CA MET A 1 -3.96 20.82 2.83
C MET A 1 -5.16 19.89 2.69
N SER A 2 -5.64 19.60 1.48
CA SER A 2 -6.57 18.47 1.29
C SER A 2 -5.75 17.19 1.17
N PRO A 3 -6.14 16.08 1.83
CA PRO A 3 -5.42 14.82 1.71
C PRO A 3 -5.51 14.28 0.28
N VAL A 4 -4.45 13.61 -0.16
CA VAL A 4 -4.35 12.91 -1.44
C VAL A 4 -4.55 11.43 -1.18
N SER A 5 -5.41 10.77 -1.97
CA SER A 5 -5.51 9.31 -1.92
C SER A 5 -4.77 8.67 -3.08
N THR A 6 -3.83 7.78 -2.79
CA THR A 6 -3.11 6.96 -3.77
C THR A 6 -3.57 5.52 -3.65
N ILE A 7 -4.02 4.93 -4.75
CA ILE A 7 -4.49 3.54 -4.77
C ILE A 7 -3.44 2.69 -5.48
N VAL A 8 -3.02 1.61 -4.84
CA VAL A 8 -2.09 0.63 -5.41
C VAL A 8 -2.63 -0.77 -5.22
N ASN A 9 -2.22 -1.67 -6.12
CA ASN A 9 -2.60 -3.06 -6.03
C ASN A 9 -1.38 -3.86 -5.60
N VAL A 10 -1.55 -4.81 -4.69
CA VAL A 10 -0.48 -5.61 -4.10
C VAL A 10 -0.80 -7.08 -4.29
N SER A 11 0.18 -7.83 -4.78
CA SER A 11 0.06 -9.27 -5.01
C SER A 11 0.78 -10.06 -3.91
N GLY A 12 0.27 -11.24 -3.59
CA GLY A 12 0.91 -12.18 -2.67
C GLY A 12 0.45 -12.09 -1.21
N MET A 13 -0.38 -11.10 -0.84
CA MET A 13 -1.01 -11.06 0.47
C MET A 13 -2.08 -12.16 0.58
N THR A 14 -1.87 -13.11 1.48
CA THR A 14 -2.77 -14.26 1.67
C THR A 14 -3.38 -14.33 3.07
N CYS A 15 -2.97 -13.45 3.97
CA CYS A 15 -3.26 -13.53 5.40
C CYS A 15 -3.47 -12.16 6.04
N GLY A 16 -4.24 -12.07 7.13
CA GLY A 16 -4.44 -10.80 7.84
C GLY A 16 -3.16 -10.21 8.44
N HIS A 17 -2.19 -11.04 8.84
CA HIS A 17 -0.88 -10.55 9.28
C HIS A 17 -0.06 -9.92 8.15
N CYS A 18 -0.24 -10.42 6.93
CA CYS A 18 0.40 -9.91 5.73
C CYS A 18 -0.02 -8.46 5.47
N VAL A 19 -1.29 -8.17 5.75
CA VAL A 19 -1.87 -6.82 5.66
C VAL A 19 -1.22 -5.90 6.66
N SER A 20 -1.23 -6.24 7.96
CA SER A 20 -0.65 -5.38 8.99
C SER A 20 0.79 -5.01 8.69
N SER A 21 1.62 -5.96 8.27
CA SER A 21 3.01 -5.65 7.88
C SER A 21 3.10 -4.63 6.75
N VAL A 22 2.28 -4.76 5.70
CA VAL A 22 2.28 -3.78 4.60
C VAL A 22 1.72 -2.43 5.05
N SER A 23 0.65 -2.42 5.85
CA SER A 23 0.07 -1.22 6.42
C SER A 23 1.10 -0.44 7.23
N GLU A 24 1.80 -1.10 8.14
CA GLU A 24 2.79 -0.49 9.03
C GLU A 24 3.94 0.17 8.25
N GLU A 25 4.48 -0.52 7.23
CA GLU A 25 5.56 0.03 6.39
C GLU A 25 5.07 1.24 5.57
N LEU A 26 3.83 1.23 5.10
CA LEU A 26 3.24 2.34 4.37
C LEU A 26 2.91 3.52 5.29
N GLU A 27 2.41 3.27 6.50
CA GLU A 27 2.15 4.29 7.52
C GLU A 27 3.45 4.93 8.04
N ALA A 28 4.58 4.23 7.93
CA ALA A 28 5.90 4.78 8.25
C ALA A 28 6.42 5.78 7.19
N LEU A 29 5.81 5.85 6.00
CA LEU A 29 6.17 6.82 4.98
C LEU A 29 5.79 8.24 5.45
N ASP A 30 6.72 9.18 5.24
CA ASP A 30 6.50 10.58 5.62
C ASP A 30 5.25 11.13 4.92
N GLY A 31 4.37 11.78 5.70
CA GLY A 31 3.14 12.37 5.21
C GLY A 31 1.98 11.39 4.98
N VAL A 32 2.10 10.10 5.31
CA VAL A 32 0.95 9.18 5.35
C VAL A 32 0.12 9.45 6.60
N GLU A 33 -1.19 9.57 6.41
CA GLU A 33 -2.16 9.79 7.48
C GLU A 33 -2.99 8.55 7.77
N ALA A 34 -3.30 7.76 6.74
CA ALA A 34 -4.07 6.52 6.88
C ALA A 34 -3.79 5.54 5.74
N VAL A 35 -3.84 4.26 6.05
CA VAL A 35 -3.73 3.17 5.06
C VAL A 35 -4.91 2.22 5.24
N ASP A 36 -5.64 1.98 4.16
CA ASP A 36 -6.75 1.02 4.10
C ASP A 36 -6.39 -0.10 3.13
N VAL A 37 -6.58 -1.36 3.54
CA VAL A 37 -6.20 -2.54 2.76
C VAL A 37 -7.39 -3.45 2.56
N ASP A 38 -7.82 -3.58 1.32
CA ASP A 38 -8.79 -4.58 0.86
C ASP A 38 -8.05 -5.87 0.52
N LEU A 39 -7.95 -6.77 1.51
CA LEU A 39 -7.29 -8.07 1.37
C LEU A 39 -8.13 -9.00 0.50
N ASN A 40 -7.58 -9.38 -0.65
CA ASN A 40 -8.13 -10.44 -1.48
C ASN A 40 -7.31 -11.72 -1.30
N ALA A 41 -7.75 -12.58 -0.37
CA ALA A 41 -7.04 -13.82 -0.05
C ALA A 41 -6.98 -14.75 -1.27
N GLY A 42 -5.79 -14.88 -1.86
CA GLY A 42 -5.55 -15.69 -3.07
C GLY A 42 -5.57 -14.90 -4.38
N GLY A 43 -5.67 -13.57 -4.33
CA GLY A 43 -5.71 -12.70 -5.50
C GLY A 43 -4.81 -11.47 -5.37
N ILE A 44 -5.26 -10.38 -5.99
CA ILE A 44 -4.65 -9.05 -5.90
C ILE A 44 -5.44 -8.26 -4.86
N SER A 45 -4.75 -7.79 -3.83
CA SER A 45 -5.32 -6.92 -2.81
C SER A 45 -5.18 -5.46 -3.23
N THR A 46 -6.12 -4.62 -2.83
CA THR A 46 -6.09 -3.18 -3.12
C THR A 46 -5.75 -2.41 -1.86
N VAL A 47 -4.79 -1.50 -1.96
CA VAL A 47 -4.33 -0.66 -0.86
C VAL A 47 -4.60 0.79 -1.20
N THR A 48 -5.29 1.49 -0.32
CA THR A 48 -5.63 2.90 -0.43
C THR A 48 -4.84 3.68 0.62
N ILE A 49 -3.96 4.55 0.18
CA ILE A 49 -3.06 5.33 1.02
C ILE A 49 -3.56 6.78 1.02
N THR A 50 -3.86 7.32 2.18
CA THR A 50 -4.22 8.72 2.37
C THR A 50 -3.02 9.46 2.93
N SER A 51 -2.56 10.50 2.24
CA SER A 51 -1.36 11.23 2.60
C SER A 51 -1.50 12.73 2.35
N GLU A 52 -0.80 13.55 3.14
CA GLU A 52 -0.77 15.01 3.00
C GLU A 52 -0.06 15.46 1.71
N LYS A 53 0.77 14.58 1.13
CA LYS A 53 1.51 14.78 -0.12
C LYS A 53 1.31 13.60 -1.06
N THR A 54 1.55 13.85 -2.35
CA THR A 54 1.66 12.78 -3.36
C THR A 54 2.89 11.93 -3.07
N LEU A 55 2.66 10.63 -2.85
CA LEU A 55 3.71 9.63 -2.76
C LEU A 55 4.06 9.11 -4.15
N SER A 56 5.35 8.88 -4.38
CA SER A 56 5.82 8.30 -5.62
C SER A 56 5.57 6.79 -5.63
N ARG A 57 5.32 6.22 -6.81
CA ARG A 57 5.16 4.77 -6.96
C ARG A 57 6.38 3.99 -6.47
N SER A 58 7.57 4.59 -6.57
CA SER A 58 8.82 4.03 -6.03
C SER A 58 8.79 3.95 -4.50
N GLU A 59 8.43 5.03 -3.80
CA GLU A 59 8.36 5.06 -2.33
C GLU A 59 7.38 4.01 -1.79
N ILE A 60 6.20 3.93 -2.41
CA ILE A 60 5.19 2.92 -2.07
C ILE A 60 5.71 1.51 -2.39
N GLY A 61 6.36 1.34 -3.54
CA GLY A 61 6.93 0.06 -3.96
C GLY A 61 8.04 -0.42 -3.05
N GLU A 62 8.90 0.47 -2.56
CA GLU A 62 9.97 0.17 -1.62
C GLU A 62 9.42 -0.29 -0.27
N ALA A 63 8.48 0.46 0.33
CA ALA A 63 7.83 0.05 1.60
C ALA A 63 7.14 -1.32 1.49
N VAL A 64 6.43 -1.56 0.39
CA VAL A 64 5.77 -2.86 0.15
C VAL A 64 6.80 -3.98 -0.08
N ALA A 65 7.92 -3.68 -0.72
CA ALA A 65 9.01 -4.63 -0.93
C ALA A 65 9.76 -4.95 0.37
N GLU A 66 9.91 -4.00 1.29
CA GLU A 66 10.44 -4.24 2.63
C GLU A 66 9.53 -5.17 3.44
N ALA A 67 8.21 -5.04 3.29
CA ALA A 67 7.24 -6.01 3.83
C ALA A 67 7.28 -7.38 3.13
N GLY A 68 8.00 -7.52 2.00
CA GLY A 68 8.15 -8.77 1.26
C GLY A 68 7.09 -9.01 0.18
N TYR A 69 6.38 -7.98 -0.26
CA TYR A 69 5.33 -8.07 -1.28
C TYR A 69 5.67 -7.24 -2.52
N LEU A 70 4.84 -7.38 -3.55
CA LEU A 70 5.03 -6.67 -4.82
C LEU A 70 3.80 -5.84 -5.15
N VAL A 71 4.02 -4.53 -5.34
CA VAL A 71 3.04 -3.64 -5.95
C VAL A 71 2.90 -3.99 -7.42
N VAL A 72 1.69 -4.35 -7.83
CA VAL A 72 1.31 -4.59 -9.22
C VAL A 72 0.62 -3.34 -9.77
N ALA A 73 1.28 -2.71 -10.73
CA ALA A 73 0.70 -1.65 -11.51
C ALA A 73 -0.55 -2.15 -12.25
N ASN A 74 -1.72 -1.62 -11.92
CA ASN A 74 -2.86 -1.70 -12.84
C ASN A 74 -2.76 -0.51 -13.80
N ASP A 75 -1.81 -0.60 -14.72
CA ASP A 75 -1.83 0.21 -15.94
C ASP A 75 -2.83 -0.47 -16.89
N ALA A 76 -4.07 0.02 -16.86
CA ALA A 76 -5.11 -0.30 -17.84
C ALA A 76 -5.17 0.81 -18.89
#